data_AF-A0A068SBV3-F1
#
_entry.id   AF-A0A068SBV3-F1
#
_cell.length_a   1.000
_cell.length_b   1.000
_cell.length_c   1.000
_cell.angle_alpha   90.00
_cell.angle_beta   90.00
_cell.angle_gamma   90.00
#
_symmetry.space_group_name_H-M   'P 1'
#
loop_
_entity.id
_entity.type
_entity.pdbx_description
1 polymer ?
#
loop_
_entity_poly.entity_id
_entity_poly.type
_entity_poly.pdbx_seq_one_letter_code
_entity_poly.pdbx_strand_id
1 'polypeptide(L)'
;MDGLASASHKFMVAYKRDTPTNLKIVDIYLAYIMLSGIFQFIYMLAAGTFPYNAFLSGFISTVGSFVLAANLRIQTNSQNKDMFKTVSPERAFADFVVCSLLLHFFCVNFLG
;
A
#
# COMPACT_ATOMS: atom_id res chain seq x y z
N MET A 1 16.82 -3.28 -27.41
CA MET A 1 16.30 -2.39 -26.34
C MET A 1 14.95 -1.78 -26.73
N ASP A 2 14.58 -1.80 -28.02
CA ASP A 2 13.35 -1.20 -28.56
C ASP A 2 12.06 -1.89 -28.10
N GLY A 3 12.11 -3.21 -27.87
CA GLY A 3 10.97 -3.96 -27.36
C GLY A 3 10.55 -3.55 -25.94
N LEU A 4 11.51 -3.26 -25.05
CA LEU A 4 11.23 -2.85 -23.67
C LEU A 4 10.61 -1.45 -23.61
N ALA A 5 11.14 -0.51 -24.41
CA ALA A 5 10.60 0.83 -24.53
C ALA A 5 9.18 0.83 -25.10
N SER A 6 8.89 -0.03 -26.09
CA SER A 6 7.54 -0.19 -26.63
C SER A 6 6.58 -0.77 -25.59
N ALA A 7 7.01 -1.78 -24.84
CA ALA A 7 6.21 -2.41 -23.79
C ALA A 7 5.87 -1.43 -22.65
N SER A 8 6.86 -0.67 -22.16
CA SER A 8 6.67 0.31 -21.09
C SER A 8 5.74 1.45 -21.52
N HIS A 9 5.88 1.94 -22.76
CA HIS A 9 4.98 2.94 -23.32
C HIS A 9 3.54 2.42 -23.40
N LYS A 10 3.34 1.21 -23.96
CA LYS A 10 2.01 0.58 -24.05
C LYS A 10 1.38 0.40 -22.66
N PHE A 11 2.15 -0.07 -21.68
CA PHE A 11 1.69 -0.22 -20.30
C PHE A 11 1.26 1.10 -19.69
N MET A 12 2.09 2.15 -19.83
CA MET A 12 1.80 3.48 -19.27
C MET A 12 0.54 4.11 -19.88
N VAL A 13 0.36 3.96 -21.20
CA VAL A 13 -0.84 4.45 -21.90
C VAL A 13 -2.08 3.69 -21.44
N ALA A 14 -2.02 2.36 -21.39
CA ALA A 14 -3.13 1.53 -20.93
C ALA A 14 -3.51 1.84 -19.47
N TYR A 15 -2.53 1.93 -18.57
CA TYR A 15 -2.75 2.26 -17.16
C TYR A 15 -3.44 3.62 -16.99
N LYS A 16 -2.98 4.65 -17.72
CA LYS A 16 -3.57 5.99 -17.65
C LYS A 16 -5.01 6.02 -18.14
N ARG A 17 -5.33 5.25 -19.18
CA ARG A 17 -6.66 5.19 -19.78
C ARG A 17 -7.64 4.35 -18.95
N ASP A 18 -7.21 3.18 -18.51
CA ASP A 18 -8.10 2.14 -17.99
C ASP A 18 -8.26 2.20 -16.45
N THR A 19 -7.39 2.95 -15.75
CA THR A 19 -7.46 3.10 -14.28
C THR A 19 -8.13 4.43 -13.87
N PRO A 20 -9.24 4.38 -13.10
CA PRO A 20 -9.91 5.58 -12.61
C PRO A 20 -9.08 6.35 -11.56
N THR A 21 -9.36 7.64 -11.39
CA THR A 21 -8.56 8.55 -10.54
C THR A 21 -8.51 8.13 -9.07
N ASN A 22 -9.61 7.61 -8.52
CA ASN A 22 -9.66 7.11 -7.15
C ASN A 22 -8.66 5.96 -6.92
N LEU A 23 -8.55 5.01 -7.85
CA LEU A 23 -7.58 3.91 -7.75
C LEU A 23 -6.14 4.41 -7.93
N LYS A 24 -5.91 5.39 -8.82
CA LYS A 24 -4.58 6.01 -8.97
C LYS A 24 -4.08 6.66 -7.68
N ILE A 25 -4.97 7.26 -6.88
CA ILE A 25 -4.62 7.83 -5.57
C ILE A 25 -4.16 6.72 -4.61
N VAL A 26 -4.87 5.58 -4.59
CA VAL A 26 -4.47 4.42 -3.78
C VAL A 26 -3.14 3.84 -4.26
N ASP A 27 -2.91 3.78 -5.58
CA ASP A 27 -1.66 3.31 -6.17
C ASP A 27 -0.46 4.23 -5.81
N ILE A 28 -0.68 5.55 -5.77
CA ILE A 28 0.34 6.52 -5.29
C ILE A 28 0.65 6.29 -3.80
N TYR A 29 -0.38 6.09 -2.97
CA TYR A 29 -0.21 5.78 -1.56
C TYR A 29 0.57 4.46 -1.33
N LEU A 30 0.25 3.42 -2.09
CA LEU A 30 0.97 2.15 -2.10
C LEU A 30 2.46 2.34 -2.45
N ALA A 31 2.74 3.12 -3.49
CA ALA A 31 4.12 3.42 -3.88
C ALA A 31 4.87 4.19 -2.78
N TYR A 32 4.25 5.20 -2.18
CA TYR A 32 4.83 5.98 -1.09
C TYR A 32 5.19 5.12 0.12
N ILE A 33 4.27 4.25 0.57
CA ILE A 33 4.51 3.36 1.71
C ILE A 33 5.60 2.34 1.42
N MET A 34 5.58 1.75 0.23
CA MET A 34 6.60 0.79 -0.19
C MET A 34 7.99 1.43 -0.18
N LEU A 35 8.12 2.64 -0.72
CA LEU A 35 9.38 3.39 -0.70
C LEU A 35 9.82 3.71 0.75
N SER A 36 8.87 4.07 1.62
CA SER A 36 9.15 4.32 3.02
C SER A 36 9.68 3.08 3.76
N GLY A 37 9.09 1.91 3.53
CA GLY A 37 9.59 0.63 4.07
C GLY A 37 10.97 0.26 3.54
N ILE A 38 11.24 0.49 2.25
CA ILE A 38 12.57 0.31 1.65
C ILE A 38 13.59 1.23 2.33
N PHE A 39 13.27 2.52 2.52
CA PHE A 39 14.19 3.45 3.18
C PHE A 39 14.44 3.09 4.66
N GLN A 40 13.43 2.66 5.40
CA GLN A 40 13.59 2.15 6.77
C GLN A 40 14.52 0.93 6.81
N PHE A 41 14.34 0.00 5.88
CA PHE A 41 15.18 -1.20 5.79
C PHE A 41 16.63 -0.85 5.44
N ILE A 42 16.86 0.02 4.45
CA ILE A 42 18.20 0.50 4.10
C ILE A 42 18.85 1.22 5.29
N TYR A 43 18.09 2.06 6.01
CA TYR A 43 18.59 2.73 7.20
C TYR A 43 19.04 1.75 8.27
N MET A 44 18.25 0.71 8.56
CA MET A 44 18.63 -0.34 9.52
C MET A 44 19.93 -1.06 9.10
N LEU A 45 20.10 -1.36 7.82
CA LEU A 45 21.33 -1.97 7.31
C LEU A 45 22.55 -1.06 7.45
N ALA A 46 22.38 0.26 7.31
CA ALA A 46 23.47 1.23 7.35
C ALA A 46 23.83 1.70 8.77
N ALA A 47 22.82 1.97 9.61
CA ALA A 47 22.98 2.55 10.94
C ALA A 47 22.99 1.51 12.07
N GLY A 48 22.62 0.26 11.77
CA GLY A 48 22.50 -0.82 12.76
C GLY A 48 21.08 -1.00 13.29
N THR A 49 20.94 -1.93 14.23
CA THR A 49 19.63 -2.46 14.66
C THR A 49 19.12 -1.91 15.97
N PHE A 50 19.84 -1.01 16.65
CA PHE A 50 19.40 -0.44 17.93
C PHE A 50 18.76 0.95 17.73
N PRO A 51 17.53 1.20 18.23
CA PRO A 51 16.62 0.27 18.92
C PRO A 51 15.79 -0.58 17.93
N TYR A 52 15.78 -1.91 18.14
CA TYR A 52 15.18 -2.86 17.20
C TYR A 52 13.66 -2.77 17.14
N ASN A 53 13.02 -2.52 18.29
CA ASN A 53 11.56 -2.36 18.37
C ASN A 53 11.08 -1.14 17.57
N ALA A 54 11.83 -0.05 17.57
CA ALA A 54 11.48 1.13 16.78
C ALA A 54 11.56 0.85 15.28
N PHE A 55 12.63 0.18 14.83
CA PHE A 55 12.73 -0.27 13.44
C PHE A 55 11.57 -1.21 13.08
N LEU A 56 11.36 -2.26 13.88
CA LEU A 56 10.36 -3.28 13.61
C LEU A 56 8.95 -2.70 13.62
N SER A 57 8.63 -1.80 14.56
CA SER A 57 7.36 -1.07 14.60
C SER A 57 7.15 -0.22 13.35
N GLY A 58 8.15 0.57 12.96
CA GLY A 58 8.10 1.38 11.74
C GLY A 58 7.93 0.54 10.48
N PHE A 59 8.69 -0.55 10.38
CA PHE A 59 8.64 -1.46 9.24
C PHE A 59 7.31 -2.21 9.16
N ILE A 60 6.79 -2.73 10.28
CA ILE A 60 5.47 -3.37 10.34
C ILE A 60 4.37 -2.37 9.98
N SER A 61 4.48 -1.11 10.41
CA SER A 61 3.51 -0.07 10.05
C SER A 61 3.45 0.13 8.52
N THR A 62 4.60 0.17 7.84
CA THR A 62 4.63 0.30 6.37
C THR A 62 4.10 -0.95 5.67
N VAL A 63 4.53 -2.15 6.08
CA VAL A 63 4.07 -3.41 5.48
C VAL A 63 2.57 -3.61 5.70
N GLY A 64 2.08 -3.41 6.94
CA GLY A 64 0.67 -3.53 7.28
C GLY A 64 -0.19 -2.53 6.51
N SER A 65 0.23 -1.27 6.44
CA SER A 65 -0.50 -0.24 5.69
C SER A 65 -0.54 -0.55 4.19
N PHE A 66 0.53 -1.13 3.63
CA PHE A 66 0.55 -1.60 2.24
C PHE A 66 -0.48 -2.72 2.01
N VAL A 67 -0.53 -3.72 2.89
CA VAL A 67 -1.49 -4.83 2.79
C VAL A 67 -2.93 -4.33 2.89
N LEU A 68 -3.21 -3.40 3.82
CA LEU A 68 -4.54 -2.81 3.96
C LEU A 68 -4.94 -1.98 2.73
N ALA A 69 -4.03 -1.16 2.19
CA ALA A 69 -4.28 -0.37 0.99
C ALA A 69 -4.47 -1.24 -0.26
N ALA A 70 -3.71 -2.32 -0.39
CA ALA A 70 -3.87 -3.28 -1.48
C ALA A 70 -5.25 -3.96 -1.42
N ASN A 71 -5.71 -4.32 -0.22
CA ASN A 71 -7.07 -4.84 -0.02
C ASN A 71 -8.14 -3.81 -0.39
N LEU A 72 -8.00 -2.56 0.04
CA LEU A 72 -8.90 -1.48 -0.35
C LEU A 72 -8.94 -1.32 -1.88
N ARG A 73 -7.79 -1.32 -2.55
CA ARG A 73 -7.66 -1.23 -4.02
C ARG A 73 -8.38 -2.39 -4.72
N ILE A 74 -8.26 -3.61 -4.20
CA ILE A 74 -8.90 -4.80 -4.76
C ILE A 74 -10.42 -4.73 -4.60
N GLN A 75 -10.91 -4.34 -3.42
CA GLN A 75 -12.34 -4.31 -3.09
C GLN A 75 -13.08 -3.14 -3.76
N THR A 76 -12.39 -2.02 -4.02
CA THR A 76 -12.97 -0.83 -4.65
C THR A 76 -12.85 -0.82 -6.17
N ASN A 77 -12.15 -1.79 -6.77
CA ASN A 77 -12.08 -1.92 -8.22
C ASN A 77 -13.40 -2.48 -8.77
N SER A 78 -14.04 -1.73 -9.67
CA SER A 78 -15.31 -2.12 -10.30
C SER A 78 -15.23 -3.43 -11.09
N GLN A 79 -14.04 -3.78 -11.61
CA GLN A 79 -13.80 -5.06 -12.30
C GLN A 79 -13.94 -6.27 -11.36
N ASN A 80 -13.78 -6.07 -10.04
CA ASN A 80 -13.87 -7.13 -9.04
C ASN A 80 -15.24 -7.18 -8.35
N LYS A 81 -16.23 -6.40 -8.79
CA LYS A 81 -17.54 -6.26 -8.13
C LYS A 81 -18.26 -7.61 -7.96
N ASP A 82 -18.12 -8.52 -8.92
CA ASP A 82 -18.74 -9.85 -8.87
C ASP A 82 -18.16 -10.75 -7.77
N MET A 83 -16.91 -10.49 -7.34
CA MET A 83 -16.27 -11.19 -6.23
C MET A 83 -16.70 -10.63 -4.86
N PHE A 84 -17.15 -9.37 -4.82
CA PHE A 84 -17.42 -8.61 -3.58
C PHE A 84 -18.86 -8.08 -3.53
N LYS A 85 -19.86 -8.92 -3.86
CA LYS A 85 -21.28 -8.51 -3.99
C LYS A 85 -21.88 -7.89 -2.73
N THR A 86 -21.36 -8.23 -1.55
CA THR A 86 -21.86 -7.76 -0.24
C THR A 86 -21.02 -6.63 0.36
N VAL A 87 -19.97 -6.19 -0.34
CA VAL A 87 -19.05 -5.15 0.12
C VAL A 87 -19.21 -3.94 -0.78
N SER A 88 -19.78 -2.86 -0.24
CA SER A 88 -19.83 -1.58 -0.94
C SER A 88 -18.48 -0.86 -0.83
N PRO A 89 -18.15 0.06 -1.75
CA PRO A 89 -16.95 0.88 -1.65
C PRO A 89 -16.84 1.64 -0.32
N GLU A 90 -17.97 2.11 0.22
CA GLU A 90 -18.04 2.83 1.51
C GLU A 90 -17.70 1.89 2.68
N ARG A 91 -18.21 0.65 2.63
CA ARG A 91 -17.87 -0.38 3.62
C ARG A 91 -16.39 -0.77 3.55
N ALA A 92 -15.86 -1.01 2.35
CA ALA A 92 -14.43 -1.31 2.16
C ALA A 92 -13.54 -0.19 2.71
N PHE A 93 -13.93 1.07 2.51
CA PHE A 93 -13.24 2.21 3.07
C PHE A 93 -13.34 2.28 4.60
N ALA A 94 -14.52 2.04 5.17
CA ALA A 94 -14.71 1.99 6.63
C ALA A 94 -13.85 0.88 7.27
N ASP A 95 -13.84 -0.31 6.68
CA ASP A 95 -13.02 -1.44 7.13
C ASP A 95 -11.52 -1.09 7.05
N PHE A 96 -11.08 -0.43 5.96
CA PHE A 96 -9.72 0.07 5.82
C PHE A 96 -9.33 1.05 6.93
N VAL A 97 -10.19 2.03 7.25
CA VAL A 97 -9.93 3.03 8.31
C VAL A 97 -9.82 2.35 9.68
N VAL A 98 -10.77 1.49 10.04
CA VAL A 98 -10.78 0.80 11.34
C VAL A 98 -9.55 -0.10 11.48
N CYS A 99 -9.24 -0.91 10.48
CA CYS A 99 -8.04 -1.75 10.48
C CYS A 99 -6.75 -0.92 10.55
N SER A 100 -6.70 0.22 9.88
CA SER A 100 -5.55 1.13 9.92
C SER A 100 -5.36 1.73 11.30
N LEU A 101 -6.44 2.17 11.96
CA LEU A 101 -6.36 2.70 13.33
C LEU A 101 -5.86 1.65 14.31
N LEU A 102 -6.34 0.40 14.20
CA LEU A 102 -5.86 -0.71 15.02
C LEU A 102 -4.39 -1.01 14.78
N LEU A 103 -3.96 -1.09 13.52
CA LEU A 103 -2.56 -1.28 13.15
C LEU A 103 -1.67 -0.21 13.80
N HIS A 104 -2.02 1.07 13.61
CA HIS A 104 -1.22 2.17 14.13
C HIS A 104 -1.22 2.21 15.66
N PHE A 105 -2.33 1.86 16.31
CA PHE A 105 -2.38 1.71 17.76
C PHE A 105 -1.35 0.68 18.25
N PHE A 106 -1.30 -0.51 17.65
CA PHE A 106 -0.32 -1.53 18.05
C PHE A 106 1.12 -1.13 17.72
N CYS A 107 1.38 -0.52 16.55
CA CYS A 107 2.71 -0.01 16.20
C CYS A 107 3.19 1.02 17.22
N VAL A 108 2.36 2.01 17.60
CA VAL A 108 2.76 3.03 18.57
C VAL A 108 3.03 2.44 19.95
N ASN A 109 2.23 1.46 20.40
CA ASN A 109 2.49 0.76 21.65
C ASN A 109 3.77 -0.09 21.60
N PHE A 110 4.15 -0.60 20.42
CA PHE A 110 5.32 -1.44 20.21
C PHE A 110 6.62 -0.64 19.93
N LEU A 111 6.56 0.68 19.77
CA LEU A 111 7.73 1.52 19.49
C LEU A 111 8.80 1.47 20.62
N GLY A 112 8.38 1.15 21.84
CA GLY A 112 9.23 1.08 23.05
C GLY A 112 10.30 0.01 22.97
#